data_AF-A0A1C6KFQ6-F1
#
_entry.id   AF-A0A1C6KFQ6-F1
#
_cell.length_a   1.000
_cell.length_b   1.000
_cell.length_c   1.000
_cell.angle_alpha   90.00
_cell.angle_beta   90.00
_cell.angle_gamma   90.00
#
_symmetry.space_group_name_H-M   'P 1'
#
loop_
_entity.id
_entity.type
_entity.pdbx_description
1 polymer ?
#
loop_
_entity_poly.entity_id
_entity_poly.type
_entity_poly.pdbx_seq_one_letter_code
_entity_poly.pdbx_strand_id
1 'polypeptide(L)'
;MLFTLVKNELIKLLKKGKTWIVFVLFVVFIGITVYGQYSGDKNMREWQSPQKQIEIAHDELKYINDEIELNKGDTKNPDYTEYLKSRKEELMARIKEYEDILKNGIDENGWKIQLNEEIRNLKEQIKNYEQYDDEWSVKYKQQAQEELEMYEYLKDNNISPLYGWEYDSYNYMKSLMQFLGMAILVAGIAVFMSDIVSGECTPATLKFLLIQPVTRGKVLLSKFIAVTLTVLSMILGAEIFGFLFVNITSGVNSSTYPVNIGMVYEKIINSDGTTMLSKVVGSGHMGTNLELLIKAMLFQGLFIITACAVIFMISTLIKSSMITMAISVVVTVFLTIGSYNLSALRKIAHLVFLNFGDSISVFTGSSAMMLQNPNITATNGIIVMIITSIVAYAIAYINFSKKDILI
;
A
#
# COMPACT_ATOMS: atom_id res chain seq x y z
N MET A 1 -23.50 -19.10 -27.32
CA MET A 1 -22.70 -18.34 -28.30
C MET A 1 -21.65 -17.43 -27.64
N LEU A 2 -22.02 -16.51 -26.72
CA LEU A 2 -21.04 -15.63 -26.05
C LEU A 2 -19.98 -16.39 -25.24
N PHE A 3 -20.39 -17.40 -24.44
CA PHE A 3 -19.45 -18.25 -23.69
C PHE A 3 -18.41 -18.95 -24.59
N THR A 4 -18.82 -19.40 -25.78
CA THR A 4 -17.91 -20.02 -26.75
C THR A 4 -16.88 -19.00 -27.27
N LEU A 5 -17.30 -17.76 -27.52
CA LEU A 5 -16.39 -16.69 -27.91
C LEU A 5 -15.40 -16.36 -26.79
N VAL A 6 -15.88 -16.22 -25.55
CA VAL A 6 -15.03 -15.97 -24.37
C VAL A 6 -14.01 -17.10 -24.20
N LYS A 7 -14.45 -18.36 -24.28
CA LYS A 7 -13.56 -19.53 -24.22
C LYS A 7 -12.49 -19.50 -25.30
N ASN A 8 -12.86 -19.15 -26.53
CA ASN A 8 -11.90 -19.08 -27.63
C ASN A 8 -10.87 -17.96 -27.41
N GLU A 9 -11.29 -16.79 -26.93
CA GLU A 9 -10.37 -15.70 -26.61
C GLU A 9 -9.47 -16.04 -25.41
N LEU A 10 -9.98 -16.71 -24.38
CA LEU A 10 -9.16 -17.22 -23.27
C LEU A 10 -8.06 -18.18 -23.76
N ILE A 11 -8.41 -19.14 -24.61
CA ILE A 11 -7.43 -20.08 -25.18
C ILE A 11 -6.36 -19.34 -25.98
N LYS A 12 -6.75 -18.34 -26.78
CA LYS A 12 -5.79 -17.52 -27.53
C LYS A 12 -4.85 -16.77 -26.60
N LEU A 13 -5.36 -16.14 -25.54
CA LEU A 13 -4.55 -15.38 -24.59
C LEU A 13 -3.57 -16.28 -23.83
N LEU A 14 -4.02 -17.43 -23.33
CA LEU A 14 -3.18 -18.36 -22.58
C LEU A 14 -2.13 -19.08 -23.44
N LYS A 15 -2.34 -19.17 -24.76
CA LYS A 15 -1.35 -19.71 -25.71
C LYS A 15 -0.26 -18.71 -26.09
N LYS A 16 -0.45 -17.41 -25.85
CA LYS A 16 0.56 -16.40 -26.18
C LYS A 16 1.71 -16.47 -25.17
N GLY A 17 2.94 -16.68 -25.66
CA GLY A 17 4.14 -16.70 -24.81
C GLY A 17 4.32 -15.41 -23.99
N LYS A 18 3.97 -14.24 -24.56
CA LYS A 18 3.99 -12.94 -23.87
C LYS A 18 3.18 -12.96 -22.56
N THR A 19 2.04 -13.66 -22.52
CA THR A 19 1.18 -13.77 -21.33
C THR A 19 1.94 -14.39 -20.16
N TRP A 20 2.62 -15.50 -20.42
CA TRP A 20 3.40 -16.21 -19.40
C TRP A 20 4.67 -15.46 -19.02
N ILE A 21 5.31 -14.74 -19.95
CA ILE A 21 6.46 -13.89 -19.63
C ILE A 21 6.07 -12.81 -18.61
N VAL A 22 4.98 -12.08 -18.85
CA VAL A 22 4.49 -11.06 -17.92
C VAL A 22 4.09 -11.68 -16.58
N PHE A 23 3.45 -12.85 -16.62
CA PHE A 23 3.09 -13.58 -15.39
C PHE A 23 4.30 -13.97 -14.55
N VAL A 24 5.31 -14.56 -15.17
CA VAL A 24 6.54 -14.98 -14.49
C VAL A 24 7.24 -13.75 -13.91
N LEU A 25 7.27 -12.64 -14.63
CA LEU A 25 7.82 -11.38 -14.11
C LEU A 25 7.05 -10.91 -12.87
N PHE A 26 5.73 -11.02 -12.86
CA PHE A 26 4.89 -10.71 -11.70
C PHE A 26 5.12 -11.67 -10.53
N VAL A 27 5.26 -12.97 -10.78
CA VAL A 27 5.59 -13.98 -9.76
C VAL A 27 6.99 -13.74 -9.18
N VAL A 28 7.97 -13.38 -10.01
CA VAL A 28 9.32 -12.99 -9.55
C VAL A 28 9.25 -11.73 -8.69
N PHE A 29 8.46 -10.73 -9.09
CA PHE A 29 8.23 -9.53 -8.29
C PHE A 29 7.66 -9.88 -6.91
N ILE A 30 6.68 -10.78 -6.84
CA ILE A 30 6.15 -11.31 -5.58
C ILE A 30 7.25 -12.02 -4.76
N GLY A 31 8.08 -12.85 -5.39
CA GLY A 31 9.20 -13.50 -4.70
C GLY A 31 10.19 -12.48 -4.10
N ILE A 32 10.47 -11.40 -4.82
CA ILE A 32 11.34 -10.31 -4.36
C ILE A 32 10.72 -9.59 -3.15
N THR A 33 9.41 -9.28 -3.17
CA THR A 33 8.75 -8.60 -2.05
C THR A 33 8.67 -9.49 -0.81
N VAL A 34 8.43 -10.79 -0.98
CA VAL A 34 8.51 -11.78 0.11
C VAL A 34 9.91 -11.82 0.71
N TYR A 35 10.95 -11.93 -0.13
CA TYR A 35 12.33 -11.94 0.33
C TYR A 35 12.72 -10.64 1.02
N GLY A 36 12.30 -9.50 0.49
CA GLY A 36 12.54 -8.18 1.08
C GLY A 36 11.97 -8.06 2.49
N GLN A 37 10.74 -8.54 2.70
CA GLN A 37 10.11 -8.59 4.02
C GLN A 37 10.85 -9.54 4.99
N TYR A 38 11.16 -10.75 4.54
CA TYR A 38 11.92 -11.71 5.35
C TYR A 38 13.31 -11.18 5.76
N SER A 39 14.04 -10.61 4.80
CA SER A 39 15.35 -10.02 5.06
C SER A 39 15.26 -8.79 5.95
N GLY A 40 14.19 -8.00 5.81
CA GLY A 40 13.91 -6.84 6.66
C GLY A 40 13.70 -7.25 8.12
N ASP A 41 12.84 -8.24 8.38
CA ASP A 41 12.61 -8.78 9.73
C ASP A 41 13.91 -9.32 10.34
N LYS A 42 14.67 -10.13 9.61
CA LYS A 42 15.94 -10.67 10.10
C LYS A 42 16.92 -9.56 10.50
N ASN A 43 17.07 -8.56 9.63
CA ASN A 43 17.93 -7.41 9.91
C ASN A 43 17.42 -6.63 11.12
N MET A 44 16.12 -6.37 11.22
CA MET A 44 15.55 -5.63 12.34
C MET A 44 15.70 -6.37 13.68
N ARG A 45 15.50 -7.70 13.70
CA ARG A 45 15.78 -8.52 14.89
C ARG A 45 17.24 -8.49 15.30
N GLU A 46 18.16 -8.45 14.35
CA GLU A 46 19.59 -8.29 14.62
C GLU A 46 19.88 -6.91 15.22
N TRP A 47 19.35 -5.83 14.63
CA TRP A 47 19.48 -4.47 15.16
C TRP A 47 18.88 -4.31 16.55
N GLN A 48 17.77 -4.98 16.84
CA GLN A 48 17.12 -4.96 18.15
C GLN A 48 17.69 -5.99 19.14
N SER A 49 18.64 -6.84 18.71
CA SER A 49 19.22 -7.84 19.61
C SER A 49 19.97 -7.17 20.77
N PRO A 50 19.89 -7.73 21.99
CA PRO A 50 20.60 -7.16 23.14
C PRO A 50 22.11 -7.01 22.88
N GLN A 51 22.73 -7.95 22.16
CA GLN A 51 24.15 -7.88 21.80
C GLN A 51 24.45 -6.66 20.93
N LYS A 52 23.64 -6.42 19.88
CA LYS A 52 23.85 -5.28 18.98
C LYS A 52 23.55 -3.96 19.68
N GLN A 53 22.54 -3.92 20.55
CA GLN A 53 22.21 -2.75 21.35
C GLN A 53 23.34 -2.39 22.36
N ILE A 54 24.00 -3.40 22.94
CA ILE A 54 25.19 -3.21 23.77
C ILE A 54 26.37 -2.67 22.94
N GLU A 55 26.62 -3.23 21.76
CA GLU A 55 27.67 -2.75 20.84
C GLU A 55 27.44 -1.27 20.48
N ILE A 56 26.22 -0.91 20.07
CA ILE A 56 25.83 0.48 19.76
C ILE A 56 26.02 1.39 20.98
N ALA A 57 25.58 0.94 22.17
CA ALA A 57 25.73 1.74 23.38
C ALA A 57 27.20 1.93 23.79
N HIS A 58 28.07 0.95 23.56
CA HIS A 58 29.51 1.08 23.78
C HIS A 58 30.17 2.05 22.80
N ASP A 59 29.79 2.00 21.53
CA ASP A 59 30.28 2.96 20.52
C ASP A 59 29.83 4.38 20.83
N GLU A 60 28.57 4.57 21.25
CA GLU A 60 28.03 5.86 21.68
C GLU A 60 28.73 6.36 22.96
N LEU A 61 29.01 5.47 23.92
CA LEU A 61 29.77 5.80 25.13
C LEU A 61 31.21 6.22 24.79
N LYS A 62 31.85 5.61 23.80
CA LYS A 62 33.18 6.00 23.37
C LYS A 62 33.17 7.45 22.85
N TYR A 63 32.23 7.77 21.97
CA TYR A 63 32.04 9.13 21.47
C TYR A 63 31.79 10.13 22.60
N ILE A 64 30.88 9.83 23.53
CA ILE A 64 30.57 10.72 24.65
C ILE A 64 31.75 10.88 25.59
N ASN A 65 32.51 9.81 25.86
CA ASN A 65 33.72 9.93 26.67
C ASN A 65 34.74 10.84 26.00
N ASP A 66 34.99 10.66 24.71
CA ASP A 66 35.91 11.51 23.93
C ASP A 66 35.45 12.99 23.96
N GLU A 67 34.15 13.26 23.81
CA GLU A 67 33.61 14.63 23.94
C GLU A 67 33.75 15.20 25.35
N ILE A 68 33.48 14.41 26.40
CA ILE A 68 33.70 14.83 27.78
C ILE A 68 35.18 15.17 27.98
N GLU A 69 36.10 14.37 27.43
CA GLU A 69 37.53 14.63 27.51
C GLU A 69 37.95 15.92 26.79
N LEU A 70 37.43 16.17 25.59
CA LEU A 70 37.71 17.37 24.81
C LEU A 70 37.19 18.65 25.49
N ASN A 71 36.08 18.54 26.22
CA ASN A 71 35.47 19.65 26.96
C ASN A 71 35.93 19.71 28.43
N LYS A 72 36.93 18.91 28.85
CA LYS A 72 37.49 18.97 30.21
C LYS A 72 38.09 20.35 30.46
N GLY A 73 37.37 21.16 31.24
CA GLY A 73 37.79 22.51 31.65
C GLY A 73 37.20 23.65 30.83
N ASP A 74 36.32 23.37 29.85
CA ASP A 74 35.57 24.42 29.16
C ASP A 74 34.39 24.90 30.02
N THR A 75 34.54 26.07 30.64
CA THR A 75 33.50 26.70 31.47
C THR A 75 32.45 27.47 30.66
N LYS A 76 32.53 27.47 29.32
CA LYS A 76 31.62 28.26 28.47
C LYS A 76 30.24 27.64 28.27
N ASN A 77 30.08 26.34 28.49
CA ASN A 77 28.78 25.66 28.32
C ASN A 77 28.57 24.54 29.36
N PRO A 78 28.29 24.91 30.63
CA PRO A 78 28.10 23.94 31.73
C PRO A 78 26.92 22.99 31.48
N ASP A 79 25.83 23.48 30.89
CA ASP A 79 24.63 22.70 30.56
C ASP A 79 24.94 21.54 29.60
N TYR A 80 25.84 21.78 28.64
CA TYR A 80 26.29 20.73 27.70
C TYR A 80 27.10 19.63 28.39
N THR A 81 27.98 20.01 29.32
CA THR A 81 28.79 19.04 30.08
C THR A 81 27.92 18.19 31.01
N GLU A 82 26.87 18.78 31.58
CA GLU A 82 25.89 18.08 32.40
C GLU A 82 25.01 17.14 31.57
N TYR A 83 24.56 17.58 30.39
CA TYR A 83 23.87 16.74 29.41
C TYR A 83 24.70 15.49 29.03
N LEU A 84 25.99 15.66 28.69
CA LEU A 84 26.86 14.54 28.34
C LEU A 84 27.05 13.52 29.48
N LYS A 85 27.12 13.99 30.73
CA LYS A 85 27.18 13.12 31.91
C LYS A 85 25.88 12.35 32.11
N SER A 86 24.74 13.03 32.02
CA SER A 86 23.42 12.40 32.12
C SER A 86 23.23 11.33 31.04
N ARG A 87 23.58 11.66 29.79
CA ARG A 87 23.51 10.72 28.67
C ARG A 87 24.43 9.51 28.87
N LYS A 88 25.63 9.72 29.42
CA LYS A 88 26.56 8.64 29.78
C LYS A 88 25.96 7.70 30.83
N GLU A 89 25.31 8.24 31.87
CA GLU A 89 24.65 7.44 32.90
C GLU A 89 23.48 6.63 32.31
N GLU A 90 22.68 7.22 31.44
CA GLU A 90 21.60 6.54 30.70
C GLU A 90 22.14 5.36 29.88
N LEU A 91 23.22 5.56 29.12
CA LEU A 91 23.82 4.50 28.31
C LEU A 91 24.40 3.36 29.16
N MET A 92 25.01 3.67 30.31
CA MET A 92 25.48 2.65 31.24
C MET A 92 24.34 1.85 31.85
N ALA A 93 23.22 2.50 32.18
CA ALA A 93 22.01 1.82 32.65
C ALA A 93 21.45 0.89 31.57
N ARG A 94 21.37 1.38 30.32
CA ARG A 94 20.90 0.61 29.16
C ARG A 94 21.78 -0.63 28.88
N ILE A 95 23.10 -0.50 28.95
CA ILE A 95 24.02 -1.65 28.80
C ILE A 95 23.75 -2.68 29.89
N LYS A 96 23.64 -2.24 31.15
CA LYS A 96 23.38 -3.14 32.28
C LYS A 96 22.06 -3.89 32.12
N GLU A 97 21.03 -3.23 31.62
CA GLU A 97 19.73 -3.84 31.32
C GLU A 97 19.86 -4.91 30.24
N TYR A 98 20.49 -4.61 29.10
CA TYR A 98 20.68 -5.61 28.03
C TYR A 98 21.59 -6.77 28.45
N GLU A 99 22.61 -6.53 29.28
CA GLU A 99 23.43 -7.60 29.86
C GLU A 99 22.63 -8.51 30.79
N ASP A 100 21.68 -7.94 31.54
CA ASP A 100 20.77 -8.71 32.39
C ASP A 100 19.83 -9.58 31.55
N ILE A 101 19.26 -9.01 30.48
CA ILE A 101 18.44 -9.74 29.50
C ILE A 101 19.23 -10.90 28.88
N LEU A 102 20.52 -10.72 28.58
CA LEU A 102 21.38 -11.79 28.06
C LEU A 102 21.64 -12.91 29.06
N LYS A 103 21.70 -12.61 30.36
CA LYS A 103 22.00 -13.58 31.43
C LYS A 103 20.75 -14.32 31.91
N ASN A 104 19.65 -13.60 32.09
CA ASN A 104 18.44 -14.10 32.74
C ASN A 104 17.33 -14.46 31.75
N GLY A 105 17.46 -14.05 30.48
CA GLY A 105 16.39 -14.15 29.47
C GLY A 105 15.36 -13.04 29.63
N ILE A 106 14.46 -12.93 28.66
CA ILE A 106 13.33 -11.98 28.70
C ILE A 106 12.22 -12.62 29.54
N ASP A 107 11.69 -11.90 30.53
CA ASP A 107 10.50 -12.32 31.28
C ASP A 107 9.33 -12.57 30.30
N GLU A 108 8.59 -13.66 30.49
CA GLU A 108 7.46 -14.05 29.63
C GLU A 108 6.36 -12.98 29.61
N ASN A 109 6.28 -12.14 30.66
CA ASN A 109 5.40 -10.97 30.75
C ASN A 109 6.11 -9.63 30.47
N GLY A 110 7.36 -9.62 30.02
CA GLY A 110 8.15 -8.41 29.77
C GLY A 110 7.49 -7.46 28.76
N TRP A 111 6.82 -7.99 27.74
CA TRP A 111 6.06 -7.20 26.77
C TRP A 111 4.92 -6.40 27.42
N LYS A 112 4.34 -6.87 28.54
CA LYS A 112 3.30 -6.14 29.27
C LYS A 112 3.88 -4.94 30.01
N ILE A 113 5.10 -5.07 30.51
CA ILE A 113 5.80 -3.98 31.17
C ILE A 113 6.11 -2.90 30.13
N GLN A 114 6.68 -3.30 28.99
CA GLN A 114 6.97 -2.42 27.86
C GLN A 114 5.70 -1.73 27.35
N LEU A 115 4.60 -2.47 27.13
CA LEU A 115 3.33 -1.90 26.68
C LEU A 115 2.77 -0.86 27.68
N ASN A 116 2.88 -1.11 28.99
CA ASN A 116 2.44 -0.14 30.00
C ASN A 116 3.31 1.13 30.01
N GLU A 117 4.59 1.00 29.73
CA GLU A 117 5.52 2.12 29.60
C GLU A 117 5.23 2.93 28.33
N GLU A 118 5.03 2.27 27.19
CA GLU A 118 4.62 2.89 25.93
C GLU A 118 3.31 3.67 26.09
N ILE A 119 2.29 3.08 26.74
CA ILE A 119 1.03 3.75 27.06
C ILE A 119 1.26 5.01 27.92
N ARG A 120 2.18 4.96 28.90
CA ARG A 120 2.50 6.12 29.74
C ARG A 120 3.18 7.21 28.91
N ASN A 121 4.18 6.83 28.11
CA ASN A 121 4.91 7.75 27.24
C ASN A 121 3.98 8.43 26.23
N LEU A 122 3.03 7.69 25.63
CA LEU A 122 2.02 8.26 24.74
C LEU A 122 1.11 9.26 25.45
N LYS A 123 0.66 8.96 26.68
CA LYS A 123 -0.14 9.91 27.48
C LYS A 123 0.62 11.20 27.79
N GLU A 124 1.91 11.11 28.08
CA GLU A 124 2.77 12.28 28.29
C GLU A 124 2.99 13.06 26.99
N GLN A 125 3.25 12.38 25.87
CA GLN A 125 3.37 13.00 24.55
C GLN A 125 2.10 13.78 24.18
N ILE A 126 0.91 13.19 24.36
CA ILE A 126 -0.37 13.85 24.11
C ILE A 126 -0.52 15.11 24.96
N LYS A 127 -0.17 15.03 26.25
CA LYS A 127 -0.22 16.18 27.18
C LYS A 127 0.77 17.29 26.80
N ASN A 128 1.93 16.93 26.25
CA ASN A 128 2.90 17.90 25.76
C ASN A 128 2.39 18.59 24.49
N TYR A 129 1.84 17.84 23.54
CA TYR A 129 1.25 18.41 22.32
C TYR A 129 0.00 19.25 22.59
N GLU A 130 -0.74 19.01 23.68
CA GLU A 130 -1.86 19.86 24.11
C GLU A 130 -1.48 21.31 24.45
N GLN A 131 -0.20 21.56 24.71
CA GLN A 131 0.29 22.89 25.07
C GLN A 131 0.52 23.78 23.83
N TYR A 132 0.48 23.20 22.63
CA TYR A 132 0.79 23.87 21.38
C TYR A 132 -0.37 23.70 20.39
N ASP A 133 -0.78 24.79 19.74
CA ASP A 133 -1.88 24.81 18.75
C ASP A 133 -1.37 24.83 17.29
N ASP A 134 -0.10 24.46 17.07
CA ASP A 134 0.49 24.43 15.72
C ASP A 134 0.09 23.16 14.94
N GLU A 135 0.13 23.25 13.61
CA GLU A 135 -0.29 22.17 12.70
C GLU A 135 0.41 20.83 12.98
N TRP A 136 1.69 20.86 13.35
CA TRP A 136 2.44 19.65 13.63
C TRP A 136 2.00 19.04 14.96
N SER A 137 1.86 19.85 16.01
CA SER A 137 1.39 19.39 17.31
C SER A 137 0.00 18.76 17.25
N VAL A 138 -0.95 19.34 16.50
CA VAL A 138 -2.28 18.74 16.33
C VAL A 138 -2.20 17.39 15.59
N LYS A 139 -1.38 17.30 14.54
CA LYS A 139 -1.19 16.06 13.77
C LYS A 139 -0.50 14.96 14.60
N TYR A 140 0.58 15.29 15.30
CA TYR A 140 1.30 14.35 16.16
C TYR A 140 0.45 13.91 17.35
N LYS A 141 -0.31 14.83 17.96
CA LYS A 141 -1.30 14.51 18.99
C LYS A 141 -2.29 13.46 18.50
N GLN A 142 -2.85 13.66 17.30
CA GLN A 142 -3.81 12.73 16.74
C GLN A 142 -3.18 11.34 16.50
N GLN A 143 -1.97 11.29 15.93
CA GLN A 143 -1.25 10.02 15.73
C GLN A 143 -0.99 9.30 17.06
N ALA A 144 -0.53 10.03 18.08
CA ALA A 144 -0.29 9.49 19.41
C ALA A 144 -1.59 9.00 20.08
N GLN A 145 -2.73 9.67 19.85
CA GLN A 145 -4.04 9.23 20.32
C GLN A 145 -4.50 7.93 19.65
N GLU A 146 -4.28 7.78 18.33
CA GLU A 146 -4.61 6.57 17.59
C GLU A 146 -3.75 5.37 18.04
N GLU A 147 -2.47 5.61 18.28
CA GLU A 147 -1.56 4.59 18.81
C GLU A 147 -1.92 4.20 20.25
N LEU A 148 -2.28 5.19 21.08
CA LEU A 148 -2.73 4.95 22.45
C LEU A 148 -4.01 4.10 22.50
N GLU A 149 -5.00 4.43 21.64
CA GLU A 149 -6.25 3.66 21.53
C GLU A 149 -5.96 2.20 21.16
N MET A 150 -5.02 1.96 20.24
CA MET A 150 -4.58 0.62 19.88
C MET A 150 -3.89 -0.09 21.06
N TYR A 151 -2.95 0.56 21.74
CA TYR A 151 -2.21 -0.07 22.85
C TYR A 151 -3.08 -0.36 24.07
N GLU A 152 -4.03 0.51 24.40
CA GLU A 152 -5.03 0.24 25.43
C GLU A 152 -5.91 -0.96 25.04
N TYR A 153 -6.34 -1.06 23.76
CA TYR A 153 -7.07 -2.22 23.27
C TYR A 153 -6.25 -3.53 23.38
N LEU A 154 -4.98 -3.50 22.98
CA LEU A 154 -4.08 -4.67 23.07
C LEU A 154 -3.90 -5.11 24.52
N LYS A 155 -3.72 -4.16 25.44
CA LYS A 155 -3.60 -4.40 26.87
C LYS A 155 -4.86 -5.05 27.43
N ASP A 156 -6.03 -4.50 27.14
CA ASP A 156 -7.31 -4.97 27.65
C ASP A 156 -7.66 -6.38 27.15
N ASN A 157 -7.21 -6.72 25.93
CA ASN A 157 -7.42 -8.05 25.32
C ASN A 157 -6.24 -9.01 25.50
N ASN A 158 -5.20 -8.63 26.25
CA ASN A 158 -3.99 -9.43 26.49
C ASN A 158 -3.32 -9.92 25.19
N ILE A 159 -3.16 -9.02 24.22
CA ILE A 159 -2.51 -9.26 22.92
C ILE A 159 -1.11 -8.60 22.94
N SER A 160 -0.09 -9.34 22.52
CA SER A 160 1.27 -8.78 22.38
C SER A 160 1.32 -7.78 21.24
N PRO A 161 2.00 -6.63 21.40
CA PRO A 161 2.19 -5.66 20.32
C PRO A 161 3.02 -6.25 19.18
N LEU A 162 2.68 -5.84 17.96
CA LEU A 162 3.48 -5.99 16.74
C LEU A 162 3.93 -4.59 16.30
N TYR A 163 5.18 -4.48 15.89
CA TYR A 163 5.87 -3.22 15.61
C TYR A 163 5.92 -2.85 14.11
N GLY A 164 5.35 -3.70 13.24
CA GLY A 164 5.13 -3.40 11.82
C GLY A 164 6.30 -3.73 10.90
N TRP A 165 7.41 -4.26 11.44
CA TRP A 165 8.55 -4.76 10.67
C TRP A 165 8.63 -6.28 10.68
N GLU A 166 7.80 -6.94 11.49
CA GLU A 166 7.79 -8.38 11.61
C GLU A 166 7.43 -9.03 10.27
N TYR A 167 8.12 -10.14 9.99
CA TYR A 167 7.80 -10.97 8.85
C TYR A 167 6.46 -11.67 9.10
N ASP A 168 5.38 -11.07 8.61
CA ASP A 168 4.04 -11.61 8.69
C ASP A 168 3.20 -11.29 7.45
N SER A 169 2.10 -12.04 7.29
CA SER A 169 1.26 -11.98 6.10
C SER A 169 0.54 -10.63 5.88
N TYR A 170 0.25 -9.88 6.95
CA TYR A 170 -0.37 -8.55 6.86
C TYR A 170 0.64 -7.49 6.43
N ASN A 171 1.81 -7.41 7.08
CA ASN A 171 2.85 -6.44 6.70
C ASN A 171 3.33 -6.66 5.26
N TYR A 172 3.44 -7.92 4.85
CA TYR A 172 3.70 -8.30 3.47
C TYR A 172 2.61 -7.79 2.51
N MET A 173 1.33 -8.06 2.79
CA MET A 173 0.21 -7.61 1.94
C MET A 173 0.08 -6.10 1.88
N LYS A 174 0.23 -5.41 3.01
CA LYS A 174 0.24 -3.95 3.10
C LYS A 174 1.32 -3.37 2.18
N SER A 175 2.54 -3.88 2.28
CA SER A 175 3.66 -3.46 1.43
C SER A 175 3.40 -3.76 -0.04
N LEU A 176 2.93 -4.96 -0.35
CA LEU A 176 2.63 -5.37 -1.72
C LEU A 176 1.56 -4.47 -2.36
N MET A 177 0.45 -4.23 -1.68
CA MET A 177 -0.63 -3.36 -2.17
C MET A 177 -0.17 -1.90 -2.33
N GLN A 178 0.66 -1.40 -1.41
CA GLN A 178 1.24 -0.07 -1.53
C GLN A 178 2.13 0.04 -2.79
N PHE A 179 3.03 -0.93 -3.02
CA PHE A 179 3.87 -0.94 -4.22
C PHE A 179 3.05 -1.06 -5.52
N LEU A 180 2.07 -1.98 -5.55
CA LEU A 180 1.18 -2.15 -6.69
C LEU A 180 0.34 -0.89 -6.96
N GLY A 181 -0.08 -0.20 -5.90
CA GLY A 181 -0.82 1.05 -5.93
C GLY A 181 -0.05 2.25 -6.50
N MET A 182 1.29 2.21 -6.52
CA MET A 182 2.14 3.25 -7.14
C MET A 182 2.20 3.17 -8.67
N ALA A 183 1.04 2.97 -9.31
CA ALA A 183 0.86 2.78 -10.76
C ALA A 183 1.52 1.52 -11.38
N ILE A 184 2.33 0.75 -10.64
CA ILE A 184 2.99 -0.47 -11.11
C ILE A 184 1.95 -1.49 -11.64
N LEU A 185 0.86 -1.68 -10.89
CA LEU A 185 -0.19 -2.62 -11.27
C LEU A 185 -0.81 -2.26 -12.62
N VAL A 186 -1.20 -1.00 -12.79
CA VAL A 186 -1.85 -0.52 -14.02
C VAL A 186 -0.87 -0.54 -15.19
N ALA A 187 0.40 -0.18 -14.97
CA ALA A 187 1.43 -0.28 -15.99
C ALA A 187 1.64 -1.73 -16.45
N GLY A 188 1.68 -2.70 -15.52
CA GLY A 188 1.76 -4.12 -15.84
C GLY A 188 0.56 -4.60 -16.67
N ILE A 189 -0.65 -4.20 -16.27
CA ILE A 189 -1.87 -4.49 -17.04
C ILE A 189 -1.80 -3.86 -18.43
N ALA A 190 -1.29 -2.63 -18.58
CA ALA A 190 -1.17 -1.95 -19.86
C ALA A 190 -0.21 -2.68 -20.81
N VAL A 191 0.95 -3.13 -20.31
CA VAL A 191 1.92 -3.91 -21.09
C VAL A 191 1.35 -5.25 -21.54
N PHE A 192 0.57 -5.89 -20.67
CA PHE A 192 -0.12 -7.14 -20.99
C PHE A 192 -1.23 -6.93 -22.05
N MET A 193 -2.06 -5.90 -21.87
CA MET A 193 -3.28 -5.69 -22.63
C MET A 193 -3.11 -4.90 -23.92
N SER A 194 -1.94 -4.29 -24.15
CA SER A 194 -1.72 -3.34 -25.23
C SER A 194 -2.12 -3.83 -26.62
N ASP A 195 -1.99 -5.14 -26.88
CA ASP A 195 -2.11 -5.74 -28.22
C ASP A 195 -3.44 -6.50 -28.43
N ILE A 196 -4.42 -6.35 -27.53
CA ILE A 196 -5.68 -7.12 -27.60
C ILE A 196 -6.59 -6.64 -28.73
N VAL A 197 -6.90 -5.34 -28.78
CA VAL A 197 -7.77 -4.76 -29.83
C VAL A 197 -6.94 -4.10 -30.92
N SER A 198 -5.97 -3.27 -30.52
CA SER A 198 -5.07 -2.57 -31.44
C SER A 198 -4.21 -3.55 -32.28
N GLY A 199 -3.82 -4.69 -31.71
CA GLY A 199 -3.05 -5.73 -32.41
C GLY A 199 -3.86 -6.48 -33.48
N GLU A 200 -5.18 -6.46 -33.41
CA GLU A 200 -6.06 -7.08 -34.41
C GLU A 200 -6.53 -6.10 -35.50
N CYS A 201 -6.10 -4.84 -35.43
CA CYS A 201 -6.31 -3.85 -36.50
C CYS A 201 -5.48 -4.13 -37.77
N THR A 202 -4.83 -5.29 -37.88
CA THR A 202 -4.17 -5.72 -39.11
C THR A 202 -5.20 -6.16 -40.17
N PRO A 203 -4.96 -5.92 -41.48
CA PRO A 203 -5.96 -6.16 -42.53
C PRO A 203 -6.46 -7.62 -42.62
N ALA A 204 -5.60 -8.60 -42.34
CA ALA A 204 -5.96 -10.02 -42.42
C ALA A 204 -6.94 -10.44 -41.31
N THR A 205 -6.72 -10.01 -40.07
CA THR A 205 -7.60 -10.31 -38.93
C THR A 205 -8.92 -9.54 -38.99
N LEU A 206 -8.89 -8.29 -39.47
CA LEU A 206 -10.10 -7.50 -39.73
C LEU A 206 -11.03 -8.16 -40.75
N LYS A 207 -10.47 -8.65 -41.87
CA LYS A 207 -11.26 -9.37 -42.90
C LYS A 207 -11.91 -10.63 -42.33
N PHE A 208 -11.19 -11.40 -41.50
CA PHE A 208 -11.74 -12.58 -40.84
C PHE A 208 -12.88 -12.23 -39.87
N LEU A 209 -12.75 -11.14 -39.10
CA LEU A 209 -13.79 -10.64 -38.20
C LEU A 209 -15.08 -10.23 -38.94
N LEU A 210 -14.96 -9.72 -40.16
CA LEU A 210 -16.08 -9.27 -40.99
C LEU A 210 -16.88 -10.42 -41.63
N ILE A 211 -16.31 -11.62 -41.71
CA ILE A 211 -16.94 -12.79 -42.33
C ILE A 211 -17.73 -13.63 -41.31
N GLN A 212 -17.50 -13.46 -40.01
CA GLN A 212 -18.18 -14.25 -38.99
C GLN A 212 -19.63 -13.80 -38.78
N PRO A 213 -20.60 -14.73 -38.61
CA PRO A 213 -22.01 -14.41 -38.35
C PRO A 213 -22.26 -14.00 -36.88
N VAL A 214 -21.46 -13.07 -36.36
CA VAL A 214 -21.56 -12.52 -34.99
C VAL A 214 -21.50 -11.01 -35.02
N THR A 215 -22.28 -10.36 -34.15
CA THR A 215 -22.25 -8.89 -34.05
C THR A 215 -20.91 -8.43 -33.49
N ARG A 216 -20.36 -7.33 -34.03
CA ARG A 216 -19.09 -6.73 -33.59
C ARG A 216 -19.07 -6.46 -32.08
N GLY A 217 -20.21 -6.02 -31.53
CA GLY A 217 -20.39 -5.80 -30.09
C GLY A 217 -20.23 -7.07 -29.24
N LYS A 218 -20.74 -8.23 -29.69
CA LYS A 218 -20.57 -9.51 -28.97
C LYS A 218 -19.11 -9.98 -29.00
N VAL A 219 -18.41 -9.74 -30.11
CA VAL A 219 -16.98 -10.05 -30.21
C VAL A 219 -16.17 -9.18 -29.25
N LEU A 220 -16.40 -7.86 -29.25
CA LEU A 220 -15.72 -6.93 -28.35
C LEU A 220 -15.95 -7.29 -26.89
N LEU A 221 -17.21 -7.56 -26.50
CA LEU A 221 -17.57 -7.98 -25.15
C LEU A 221 -16.85 -9.27 -24.75
N SER A 222 -16.80 -10.26 -25.65
CA SER A 222 -16.13 -11.53 -25.36
C SER A 222 -14.63 -11.36 -25.10
N LYS A 223 -13.96 -10.45 -25.84
CA LYS A 223 -12.56 -10.09 -25.63
C LYS A 223 -12.36 -9.40 -24.29
N PHE A 224 -13.19 -8.42 -23.98
CA PHE A 224 -13.12 -7.70 -22.70
C PHE A 224 -13.25 -8.67 -21.52
N ILE A 225 -14.27 -9.55 -21.54
CA ILE A 225 -14.48 -10.54 -20.47
C ILE A 225 -13.28 -11.50 -20.37
N ALA A 226 -12.82 -12.05 -21.49
CA ALA A 226 -11.72 -13.02 -21.49
C ALA A 226 -10.43 -12.41 -20.91
N VAL A 227 -10.11 -11.18 -21.30
CA VAL A 227 -8.91 -10.49 -20.84
C VAL A 227 -9.01 -10.13 -19.37
N THR A 228 -10.11 -9.49 -18.97
CA THR A 228 -10.30 -9.08 -17.57
C THR A 228 -10.24 -10.30 -16.64
N LEU A 229 -10.84 -11.43 -17.03
CA LEU A 229 -10.75 -12.68 -16.26
C LEU A 229 -9.32 -13.24 -16.20
N THR A 230 -8.57 -13.18 -17.32
CA THR A 230 -7.17 -13.61 -17.37
C THR A 230 -6.31 -12.76 -16.43
N VAL A 231 -6.44 -11.43 -16.49
CA VAL A 231 -5.69 -10.51 -15.62
C VAL A 231 -6.06 -10.70 -14.15
N LEU A 232 -7.36 -10.77 -13.83
CA LEU A 232 -7.83 -10.99 -12.46
C LEU A 232 -7.27 -12.29 -11.88
N SER A 233 -7.41 -13.41 -12.60
CA SER A 233 -6.96 -14.72 -12.12
C SER A 233 -5.44 -14.78 -11.91
N MET A 234 -4.66 -14.18 -12.81
CA MET A 234 -3.21 -14.18 -12.72
C MET A 234 -2.72 -13.29 -11.58
N ILE A 235 -3.23 -12.06 -11.47
CA ILE A 235 -2.78 -11.12 -10.44
C ILE A 235 -3.23 -11.59 -9.07
N LEU A 236 -4.55 -11.76 -8.85
CA LEU A 236 -5.07 -12.18 -7.55
C LEU A 236 -4.60 -13.58 -7.17
N GLY A 237 -4.46 -14.49 -8.14
CA GLY A 237 -3.97 -15.84 -7.89
C GLY A 237 -2.52 -15.85 -7.40
N ALA A 238 -1.65 -15.03 -8.00
CA ALA A 238 -0.27 -14.92 -7.55
C ALA A 238 -0.16 -14.22 -6.18
N GLU A 239 -0.97 -13.20 -5.92
CA GLU A 239 -1.05 -12.52 -4.62
C GLU A 239 -1.51 -13.48 -3.51
N ILE A 240 -2.57 -14.27 -3.76
CA ILE A 240 -3.05 -15.29 -2.83
C ILE A 240 -1.93 -16.32 -2.56
N PHE A 241 -1.20 -16.75 -3.59
CA PHE A 241 -0.08 -17.66 -3.40
C PHE A 241 1.01 -17.05 -2.53
N GLY A 242 1.40 -15.79 -2.79
CA GLY A 242 2.37 -15.08 -1.96
C GLY A 242 1.89 -14.90 -0.52
N PHE A 243 0.62 -14.56 -0.31
CA PHE A 243 0.02 -14.43 1.02
C PHE A 243 0.08 -15.75 1.78
N LEU A 244 -0.36 -16.86 1.16
CA LEU A 244 -0.32 -18.19 1.76
C LEU A 244 1.11 -18.62 2.08
N PHE A 245 2.05 -18.37 1.16
CA PHE A 245 3.45 -18.68 1.38
C PHE A 245 3.99 -17.94 2.61
N VAL A 246 3.81 -16.61 2.69
CA VAL A 246 4.24 -15.83 3.85
C VAL A 246 3.55 -16.33 5.10
N ASN A 247 2.23 -16.50 5.10
CA ASN A 247 1.46 -16.94 6.27
C ASN A 247 1.95 -18.29 6.85
N ILE A 248 2.35 -19.24 5.99
CA ILE A 248 2.89 -20.55 6.42
C ILE A 248 4.32 -20.42 6.98
N THR A 249 5.11 -19.50 6.42
CA THR A 249 6.53 -19.33 6.80
C THR A 249 6.75 -18.32 7.93
N SER A 250 5.84 -17.36 8.12
CA SER A 250 5.85 -16.38 9.21
C SER A 250 5.43 -17.10 10.48
N GLY A 251 6.34 -17.30 11.43
CA GLY A 251 6.01 -17.85 12.75
C GLY A 251 5.07 -16.97 13.59
N VAL A 252 4.57 -15.86 13.03
CA VAL A 252 3.68 -14.87 13.65
C VAL A 252 2.28 -15.00 13.05
N ASN A 253 1.28 -15.28 13.88
CA ASN A 253 -0.12 -15.30 13.45
C ASN A 253 -0.73 -13.89 13.52
N SER A 254 -0.59 -13.11 12.44
CA SER A 254 -1.13 -11.74 12.36
C SER A 254 -2.56 -11.67 11.84
N SER A 255 -3.20 -12.78 11.45
CA SER A 255 -4.51 -12.74 10.78
C SER A 255 -5.65 -12.23 11.67
N THR A 256 -5.61 -12.51 12.97
CA THR A 256 -6.59 -12.03 13.95
C THR A 256 -6.17 -10.75 14.65
N TYR A 257 -5.00 -10.20 14.30
CA TYR A 257 -4.50 -9.00 14.94
C TYR A 257 -5.43 -7.80 14.64
N PRO A 258 -5.73 -6.97 15.64
CA PRO A 258 -6.68 -5.87 15.51
C PRO A 258 -6.16 -4.77 14.59
N VAL A 259 -7.05 -4.21 13.78
CA VAL A 259 -6.75 -3.10 12.87
C VAL A 259 -7.94 -2.17 12.75
N ASN A 260 -7.67 -0.86 12.70
CA ASN A 260 -8.71 0.15 12.48
C ASN A 260 -9.17 0.13 11.01
N ILE A 261 -10.47 -0.03 10.79
CA ILE A 261 -11.09 -0.07 9.46
C ILE A 261 -12.14 1.05 9.36
N GLY A 262 -12.19 1.73 8.22
CA GLY A 262 -13.28 2.67 7.89
C GLY A 262 -13.13 4.05 8.54
N MET A 263 -11.90 4.44 8.85
CA MET A 263 -11.56 5.73 9.44
C MET A 263 -11.94 6.88 8.49
N VAL A 264 -12.64 7.88 9.00
CA VAL A 264 -13.06 9.06 8.23
C VAL A 264 -12.32 10.29 8.75
N TYR A 265 -11.91 11.15 7.82
CA TYR A 265 -11.20 12.38 8.14
C TYR A 265 -12.01 13.58 7.68
N GLU A 266 -12.00 14.63 8.49
CA GLU A 266 -12.57 15.93 8.17
C GLU A 266 -11.46 16.96 8.01
N LYS A 267 -11.70 17.96 7.15
CA LYS A 267 -10.79 19.10 7.03
C LYS A 267 -11.08 20.07 8.16
N ILE A 268 -10.12 20.24 9.06
CA ILE A 268 -10.10 21.32 10.03
C ILE A 268 -9.26 22.46 9.44
N ILE A 269 -9.79 23.68 9.53
CA ILE A 269 -9.06 24.89 9.17
C ILE A 269 -8.47 25.43 10.48
N ASN A 270 -7.15 25.42 10.59
CA ASN A 270 -6.46 25.96 11.76
C ASN A 270 -6.57 27.49 11.79
N SER A 271 -6.30 28.06 12.96
CA SER A 271 -6.27 29.50 13.22
C SER A 271 -5.37 30.28 12.23
N ASP A 272 -4.36 29.61 11.66
CA ASP A 272 -3.42 30.15 10.67
C ASP A 272 -3.90 30.01 9.20
N GLY A 273 -5.09 29.47 8.97
CA GLY A 273 -5.67 29.27 7.64
C GLY A 273 -5.17 28.03 6.88
N THR A 274 -4.32 27.20 7.50
CA THR A 274 -3.92 25.90 6.95
C THR A 274 -5.02 24.86 7.12
N THR A 275 -5.25 24.06 6.07
CA THR A 275 -6.24 22.96 6.10
C THR A 275 -5.54 21.67 6.50
N MET A 276 -5.86 21.14 7.66
CA MET A 276 -5.37 19.85 8.11
C MET A 276 -6.50 18.82 8.15
N LEU A 277 -6.16 17.54 8.01
CA LEU A 277 -7.13 16.47 8.20
C LEU A 277 -7.08 16.00 9.64
N SER A 278 -8.25 15.95 10.28
CA SER A 278 -8.42 15.36 11.60
C SER A 278 -9.39 14.18 11.53
N LYS A 279 -9.09 13.11 12.25
CA LYS A 279 -9.98 11.94 12.37
C LYS A 279 -11.28 12.37 13.04
N VAL A 280 -12.40 11.95 12.46
CA VAL A 280 -13.70 12.09 13.11
C VAL A 280 -13.75 11.11 14.28
N VAL A 281 -13.88 11.62 15.51
CA VAL A 281 -13.92 10.79 16.73
C VAL A 281 -15.03 9.75 16.63
N GLY A 282 -14.73 8.49 16.90
CA GLY A 282 -15.68 7.38 16.77
C GLY A 282 -15.96 6.94 15.33
N SER A 283 -15.23 7.47 14.33
CA SER A 283 -15.26 6.91 12.97
C SER A 283 -14.42 5.65 12.86
N GLY A 284 -14.93 4.69 12.09
CA GLY A 284 -14.34 3.37 11.93
C GLY A 284 -14.68 2.39 13.06
N HIS A 285 -14.16 1.17 12.94
CA HIS A 285 -14.29 0.12 13.94
C HIS A 285 -13.02 -0.73 13.99
N MET A 286 -12.76 -1.34 15.14
CA MET A 286 -11.68 -2.32 15.27
C MET A 286 -12.11 -3.61 14.57
N GLY A 287 -11.49 -3.91 13.44
CA GLY A 287 -11.64 -5.16 12.70
C GLY A 287 -10.42 -6.05 12.87
N THR A 288 -10.38 -7.13 12.09
CA THR A 288 -9.20 -8.01 12.04
C THR A 288 -8.44 -7.82 10.73
N ASN A 289 -7.15 -8.14 10.74
CA ASN A 289 -6.35 -8.15 9.51
C ASN A 289 -6.95 -9.04 8.41
N LEU A 290 -7.57 -10.17 8.75
CA LEU A 290 -8.25 -11.03 7.78
C LEU A 290 -9.48 -10.34 7.15
N GLU A 291 -10.29 -9.67 7.95
CA GLU A 291 -11.45 -8.88 7.45
C GLU A 291 -10.97 -7.79 6.48
N LEU A 292 -9.94 -7.06 6.87
CA LEU A 292 -9.32 -6.01 6.05
C LEU A 292 -8.77 -6.58 4.74
N LEU A 293 -8.07 -7.73 4.80
CA LEU A 293 -7.51 -8.40 3.63
C LEU A 293 -8.60 -8.77 2.61
N ILE A 294 -9.69 -9.40 3.07
CA ILE A 294 -10.79 -9.80 2.17
C ILE A 294 -11.40 -8.57 1.49
N LYS A 295 -11.67 -7.50 2.25
CA LYS A 295 -12.19 -6.24 1.71
C LYS A 295 -11.23 -5.62 0.71
N ALA A 296 -9.95 -5.58 1.03
CA ALA A 296 -8.92 -5.02 0.17
C ALA A 296 -8.73 -5.82 -1.14
N MET A 297 -8.74 -7.15 -1.09
CA MET A 297 -8.65 -8.02 -2.27
C MET A 297 -9.86 -7.86 -3.21
N LEU A 298 -11.07 -7.77 -2.67
CA LEU A 298 -12.28 -7.51 -3.46
C LEU A 298 -12.23 -6.12 -4.12
N PHE A 299 -11.78 -5.11 -3.37
CA PHE A 299 -11.62 -3.75 -3.86
C PHE A 299 -10.53 -3.66 -4.95
N GLN A 300 -9.41 -4.36 -4.78
CA GLN A 300 -8.37 -4.49 -5.80
C GLN A 300 -8.88 -5.22 -7.05
N GLY A 301 -9.74 -6.24 -6.89
CA GLY A 301 -10.42 -6.88 -8.02
C GLY A 301 -11.24 -5.87 -8.84
N LEU A 302 -12.00 -4.99 -8.18
CA LEU A 302 -12.73 -3.90 -8.84
C LEU A 302 -11.77 -2.88 -9.51
N PHE A 303 -10.65 -2.57 -8.86
CA PHE A 303 -9.59 -1.74 -9.44
C PHE A 303 -9.01 -2.33 -10.72
N ILE A 304 -8.71 -3.64 -10.72
CA ILE A 304 -8.20 -4.35 -11.90
C ILE A 304 -9.24 -4.32 -13.04
N ILE A 305 -10.53 -4.56 -12.75
CA ILE A 305 -11.60 -4.46 -13.76
C ILE A 305 -11.64 -3.05 -14.38
N THR A 306 -11.51 -2.03 -13.54
CA THR A 306 -11.53 -0.63 -13.97
C THR A 306 -10.32 -0.29 -14.83
N ALA A 307 -9.12 -0.71 -14.42
CA ALA A 307 -7.90 -0.57 -15.21
C ALA A 307 -8.03 -1.28 -16.57
N CYS A 308 -8.56 -2.51 -16.58
CA CYS A 308 -8.83 -3.25 -17.81
C CYS A 308 -9.78 -2.47 -18.72
N ALA A 309 -10.87 -1.90 -18.20
CA ALA A 309 -11.83 -1.13 -18.99
C ALA A 309 -11.20 0.12 -19.62
N VAL A 310 -10.39 0.87 -18.86
CA VAL A 310 -9.70 2.07 -19.36
C VAL A 310 -8.65 1.72 -20.41
N ILE A 311 -7.81 0.72 -20.17
CA ILE A 311 -6.79 0.29 -21.14
C ILE A 311 -7.46 -0.27 -22.40
N PHE A 312 -8.54 -1.03 -22.23
CA PHE A 312 -9.32 -1.56 -23.35
C PHE A 312 -9.93 -0.42 -24.19
N MET A 313 -10.50 0.61 -23.55
CA MET A 313 -10.96 1.82 -24.24
C MET A 313 -9.85 2.47 -25.06
N ILE A 314 -8.67 2.71 -24.47
CA ILE A 314 -7.51 3.29 -25.16
C ILE A 314 -7.12 2.41 -26.37
N SER A 315 -7.13 1.09 -26.22
CA SER A 315 -6.81 0.14 -27.29
C SER A 315 -7.79 0.15 -28.47
N THR A 316 -9.04 0.60 -28.26
CA THR A 316 -10.02 0.77 -29.37
C THR A 316 -9.81 2.09 -30.12
N LEU A 317 -9.33 3.12 -29.42
CA LEU A 317 -9.09 4.46 -29.96
C LEU A 317 -7.81 4.48 -30.80
N ILE A 318 -6.79 3.75 -30.37
CA ILE A 318 -5.46 3.77 -30.98
C ILE A 318 -5.25 2.53 -31.84
N LYS A 319 -4.80 2.72 -33.10
CA LYS A 319 -4.55 1.61 -34.04
C LYS A 319 -3.25 0.85 -33.75
N SER A 320 -2.26 1.51 -33.13
CA SER A 320 -0.96 0.92 -32.82
C SER A 320 -0.91 0.40 -31.39
N SER A 321 -0.47 -0.85 -31.25
CA SER A 321 -0.38 -1.49 -29.94
C SER A 321 0.75 -0.95 -29.08
N MET A 322 1.88 -0.58 -29.69
CA MET A 322 2.99 0.10 -29.01
C MET A 322 2.57 1.47 -28.46
N ILE A 323 1.81 2.25 -29.23
CA ILE A 323 1.32 3.58 -28.78
C ILE A 323 0.29 3.41 -27.66
N THR A 324 -0.59 2.41 -27.77
CA THR A 324 -1.54 2.05 -26.70
C THR A 324 -0.81 1.79 -25.39
N MET A 325 0.23 0.95 -25.43
CA MET A 325 1.06 0.65 -24.27
C MET A 325 1.68 1.92 -23.67
N ALA A 326 2.39 2.70 -24.49
CA ALA A 326 3.13 3.87 -24.04
C ALA A 326 2.22 4.92 -23.39
N ILE A 327 1.10 5.25 -24.04
CA ILE A 327 0.16 6.24 -23.52
C ILE A 327 -0.49 5.77 -22.23
N SER A 328 -0.93 4.50 -22.16
CA SER A 328 -1.51 3.95 -20.94
C SER A 328 -0.53 4.06 -19.76
N VAL A 329 0.73 3.66 -19.93
CA VAL A 329 1.73 3.72 -18.86
C VAL A 329 2.05 5.16 -18.45
N VAL A 330 2.33 6.03 -19.42
CA VAL A 330 2.72 7.44 -19.13
C VAL A 330 1.60 8.17 -18.41
N VAL A 331 0.36 8.05 -18.87
CA VAL A 331 -0.79 8.72 -18.25
C VAL A 331 -1.03 8.20 -16.84
N THR A 332 -0.94 6.89 -16.63
CA THR A 332 -1.23 6.32 -15.31
C THR A 332 -0.17 6.70 -14.29
N VAL A 333 1.11 6.63 -14.67
CA VAL A 333 2.23 7.04 -13.80
C VAL A 333 2.16 8.53 -13.50
N PHE A 334 1.90 9.36 -14.52
CA PHE A 334 1.78 10.82 -14.33
C PHE A 334 0.63 11.18 -13.38
N LEU A 335 -0.55 10.57 -13.53
CA LEU A 335 -1.70 10.87 -12.68
C LEU A 335 -1.47 10.40 -11.24
N THR A 336 -0.94 9.20 -11.01
CA THR A 336 -0.67 8.70 -9.66
C THR A 336 0.38 9.56 -8.95
N ILE A 337 1.56 9.77 -9.56
CA ILE A 337 2.63 10.58 -8.94
C ILE A 337 2.22 12.05 -8.83
N GLY A 338 1.53 12.56 -9.85
CA GLY A 338 1.04 13.94 -9.90
C GLY A 338 0.03 14.23 -8.81
N SER A 339 -0.85 13.28 -8.44
CA SER A 339 -1.80 13.47 -7.34
C SER A 339 -1.14 13.66 -5.97
N TYR A 340 0.05 13.12 -5.74
CA TYR A 340 0.81 13.34 -4.50
C TYR A 340 1.52 14.70 -4.46
N ASN A 341 2.06 15.14 -5.60
CA ASN A 341 2.98 16.28 -5.64
C ASN A 341 2.34 17.59 -6.12
N LEU A 342 1.27 17.53 -6.91
CA LEU A 342 0.65 18.69 -7.52
C LEU A 342 -0.67 19.04 -6.82
N SER A 343 -0.73 20.23 -6.23
CA SER A 343 -1.90 20.71 -5.48
C SER A 343 -3.20 20.70 -6.31
N ALA A 344 -3.12 21.00 -7.61
CA ALA A 344 -4.25 20.95 -8.53
C ALA A 344 -4.81 19.53 -8.71
N LEU A 345 -3.93 18.53 -8.89
CA LEU A 345 -4.34 17.13 -9.02
C LEU A 345 -4.80 16.55 -7.70
N ARG A 346 -4.23 17.00 -6.57
CA ARG A 346 -4.63 16.58 -5.22
C ARG A 346 -6.09 16.92 -4.91
N LYS A 347 -6.58 18.08 -5.37
CA LYS A 347 -7.99 18.49 -5.20
C LYS A 347 -8.97 17.54 -5.89
N ILE A 348 -8.61 17.06 -7.08
CA ILE A 348 -9.43 16.14 -7.88
C ILE A 348 -9.04 14.67 -7.71
N ALA A 349 -8.12 14.35 -6.78
CA ALA A 349 -7.57 13.00 -6.63
C ALA A 349 -8.64 11.93 -6.38
N HIS A 350 -9.72 12.30 -5.68
CA HIS A 350 -10.87 11.43 -5.41
C HIS A 350 -11.68 11.03 -6.64
N LEU A 351 -11.53 11.73 -7.77
CA LEU A 351 -12.18 11.39 -9.05
C LEU A 351 -11.30 10.51 -9.94
N VAL A 352 -10.03 10.35 -9.59
CA VAL A 352 -9.06 9.58 -10.38
C VAL A 352 -8.95 8.20 -9.78
N PHE A 353 -9.50 7.19 -10.46
CA PHE A 353 -9.54 5.81 -9.95
C PHE A 353 -8.14 5.26 -9.59
N LEU A 354 -7.08 5.74 -10.24
CA LEU A 354 -5.69 5.33 -10.01
C LEU A 354 -5.20 5.55 -8.58
N ASN A 355 -5.77 6.53 -7.88
CA ASN A 355 -5.41 6.84 -6.48
C ASN A 355 -5.99 5.83 -5.48
N PHE A 356 -6.85 4.92 -5.93
CA PHE A 356 -7.42 3.85 -5.12
C PHE A 356 -6.68 2.51 -5.31
N GLY A 357 -5.50 2.50 -5.94
CA GLY A 357 -4.74 1.27 -6.17
C GLY A 357 -4.23 0.61 -4.88
N ASP A 358 -3.84 1.41 -3.88
CA ASP A 358 -3.44 0.92 -2.56
C ASP A 358 -4.69 0.64 -1.72
N SER A 359 -5.21 -0.59 -1.84
CA SER A 359 -6.50 -0.98 -1.28
C SER A 359 -6.49 -1.01 0.26
N ILE A 360 -5.42 -1.51 0.88
CA ILE A 360 -5.29 -1.53 2.35
C ILE A 360 -5.30 -0.10 2.90
N SER A 361 -4.47 0.79 2.34
CA SER A 361 -4.38 2.18 2.83
C SER A 361 -5.67 2.99 2.62
N VAL A 362 -6.51 2.61 1.65
CA VAL A 362 -7.85 3.21 1.47
C VAL A 362 -8.80 2.80 2.60
N PHE A 363 -8.74 1.54 3.07
CA PHE A 363 -9.61 1.06 4.15
C PHE A 363 -9.14 1.48 5.55
N THR A 364 -7.82 1.59 5.77
CA THR A 364 -7.26 2.15 7.03
C THR A 364 -7.34 3.67 7.07
N GLY A 365 -7.62 4.32 5.93
CA GLY A 365 -7.73 5.76 5.80
C GLY A 365 -6.38 6.49 5.65
N SER A 366 -5.26 5.76 5.63
CA SER A 366 -3.93 6.31 5.40
C SER A 366 -3.80 7.02 4.04
N SER A 367 -4.49 6.54 3.01
CA SER A 367 -4.52 7.19 1.68
C SER A 367 -5.15 8.59 1.71
N ALA A 368 -6.18 8.79 2.54
CA ALA A 368 -6.82 10.10 2.70
C ALA A 368 -5.87 11.11 3.33
N MET A 369 -5.11 10.69 4.34
CA MET A 369 -4.06 11.50 4.96
C MET A 369 -2.93 11.83 3.99
N MET A 370 -2.41 10.84 3.27
CA MET A 370 -1.29 11.02 2.34
C MET A 370 -1.65 11.96 1.17
N LEU A 371 -2.88 11.87 0.66
CA LEU A 371 -3.38 12.76 -0.39
C LEU A 371 -4.01 14.06 0.17
N GLN A 372 -4.02 14.27 1.49
CA GLN A 372 -4.69 15.41 2.15
C GLN A 372 -6.11 15.67 1.60
N ASN A 373 -6.84 14.58 1.33
CA ASN A 373 -8.16 14.64 0.69
C ASN A 373 -9.14 13.73 1.44
N PRO A 374 -10.12 14.30 2.17
CA PRO A 374 -11.07 13.55 3.00
C PRO A 374 -12.03 12.70 2.14
N ASN A 375 -12.18 13.04 0.86
CA ASN A 375 -13.06 12.32 -0.05
C ASN A 375 -12.44 11.01 -0.57
N ILE A 376 -11.19 10.70 -0.20
CA ILE A 376 -10.57 9.41 -0.48
C ILE A 376 -11.11 8.40 0.55
N THR A 377 -12.28 7.84 0.24
CA THR A 377 -12.93 6.80 1.04
C THR A 377 -13.17 5.56 0.20
N ALA A 378 -13.29 4.39 0.84
CA ALA A 378 -13.62 3.15 0.14
C ALA A 378 -14.93 3.27 -0.68
N THR A 379 -15.96 3.91 -0.10
CA THR A 379 -17.24 4.14 -0.79
C THR A 379 -17.08 4.99 -2.05
N ASN A 380 -16.35 6.11 -1.97
CA ASN A 380 -16.10 6.95 -3.14
C ASN A 380 -15.26 6.21 -4.19
N GLY A 381 -14.26 5.44 -3.76
CA GLY A 381 -13.46 4.60 -4.64
C GLY A 381 -14.32 3.61 -5.43
N ILE A 382 -15.23 2.90 -4.77
CA ILE A 382 -16.16 1.97 -5.44
C ILE A 382 -17.02 2.71 -6.48
N ILE A 383 -17.62 3.85 -6.11
CA ILE A 383 -18.48 4.63 -7.00
C ILE A 383 -17.70 5.09 -8.23
N VAL A 384 -16.53 5.68 -8.04
CA VAL A 384 -15.69 6.20 -9.13
C VAL A 384 -15.20 5.09 -10.04
N MET A 385 -14.81 3.94 -9.48
CA MET A 385 -14.37 2.78 -10.26
C MET A 385 -15.51 2.19 -11.11
N ILE A 386 -16.72 2.05 -10.55
CA ILE A 386 -17.90 1.57 -11.28
C ILE A 386 -18.24 2.53 -12.43
N ILE A 387 -18.34 3.84 -12.15
CA ILE A 387 -18.65 4.85 -13.16
C ILE A 387 -17.59 4.85 -14.26
N THR A 388 -16.31 4.86 -13.88
CA THR A 388 -15.18 4.85 -14.83
C THR A 388 -15.21 3.60 -15.71
N SER A 389 -15.48 2.43 -15.14
CA SER A 389 -15.60 1.18 -15.88
C SER A 389 -16.72 1.22 -16.93
N ILE A 390 -17.90 1.70 -16.54
CA ILE A 390 -19.07 1.81 -17.43
C ILE A 390 -18.79 2.79 -18.56
N VAL A 391 -18.29 3.99 -18.23
CA VAL A 391 -17.99 5.04 -19.21
C VAL A 391 -16.91 4.59 -20.19
N ALA A 392 -15.82 4.00 -19.68
CA ALA A 392 -14.72 3.52 -20.52
C ALA A 392 -15.19 2.41 -21.48
N TYR A 393 -15.96 1.44 -20.98
CA TYR A 393 -16.51 0.39 -21.83
C TYR A 393 -17.51 0.92 -22.86
N ALA A 394 -18.36 1.88 -22.50
CA ALA A 394 -19.30 2.52 -23.42
C ALA A 394 -18.57 3.24 -24.57
N ILE A 395 -17.51 3.99 -24.27
CA ILE A 395 -16.68 4.65 -25.29
C ILE A 395 -16.02 3.61 -26.21
N ALA A 396 -15.47 2.53 -25.63
CA ALA A 396 -14.88 1.43 -26.38
C ALA A 396 -15.89 0.79 -27.35
N TYR A 397 -17.10 0.52 -26.86
CA TYR A 397 -18.18 -0.08 -27.63
C TYR A 397 -18.64 0.80 -28.79
N ILE A 398 -18.86 2.10 -28.55
CA ILE A 398 -19.31 3.05 -29.56
C ILE A 398 -18.26 3.16 -30.68
N ASN A 399 -17.00 3.33 -30.31
CA ASN A 399 -15.92 3.48 -31.27
C ASN A 399 -15.72 2.21 -32.11
N PHE A 400 -15.74 1.03 -31.50
CA PHE A 400 -15.58 -0.23 -32.23
C PHE A 400 -16.78 -0.56 -33.13
N SER A 401 -18.00 -0.22 -32.70
CA SER A 401 -19.22 -0.52 -33.47
C SER A 401 -19.43 0.43 -34.64
N LYS A 402 -19.06 1.72 -34.49
CA LYS A 402 -19.22 2.75 -35.51
C LYS A 402 -18.02 2.92 -36.45
N LYS A 403 -16.88 2.28 -36.17
CA LYS A 403 -15.74 2.29 -37.09
C LYS A 403 -16.11 1.60 -38.39
N ASP A 404 -16.28 2.38 -39.45
CA ASP A 404 -16.23 1.87 -40.81
C ASP A 404 -14.81 1.39 -41.08
N ILE A 405 -14.67 0.07 -41.21
CA ILE A 405 -13.46 -0.54 -41.72
C ILE A 405 -13.57 -0.42 -43.24
N LEU A 406 -13.25 0.75 -43.77
CA LEU A 406 -12.96 0.91 -45.20
C LEU A 406 -11.73 0.03 -45.48
N ILE A 407 -11.97 -1.07 -46.18
CA ILE A 407 -10.95 -2.02 -46.64
C ILE A 407 -10.12 -1.37 -47.72
#